data_AF-X1VC52-F1
#
_entry.id   AF-X1VC52-F1
#
_cell.length_a   1.000
_cell.length_b   1.000
_cell.length_c   1.000
_cell.angle_alpha   90.00
_cell.angle_beta   90.00
_cell.angle_gamma   90.00
#
_symmetry.space_group_name_H-M   'P 1'
#
loop_
_entity.id
_entity.type
_entity.pdbx_description
1 polymer ?
#
loop_
_entity_poly.entity_id
_entity_poly.type
_entity_poly.pdbx_seq_one_letter_code
_entity_poly.pdbx_strand_id
1 'polypeptide(L)'
;VEFADPIPKTTDWKGSFNWDTSAYTIAEQDISALFSTNLALITRRKYSVKLDLTNVEADASFVSCYITVKEKIDGTNYRAIDRKTILRADIEANAEPGIVFDIPATSENIQITMQMSVALAGDATIYYAVVKEHLE
;
A
#
# COMPACT_ATOMS: atom_id res chain seq x y z
N VAL A 1 -7.30 -31.54 29.26
CA VAL A 1 -7.42 -30.08 29.25
C VAL A 1 -7.08 -29.63 27.85
N GLU A 2 -8.09 -29.33 27.04
CA GLU A 2 -7.88 -28.71 25.73
C GLU A 2 -7.32 -27.30 25.96
N PHE A 3 -6.11 -27.05 25.46
CA PHE A 3 -5.56 -25.71 25.35
C PHE A 3 -6.18 -25.05 24.12
N ALA A 4 -7.38 -24.50 24.27
CA ALA A 4 -7.93 -23.55 23.32
C ALA A 4 -7.32 -22.18 23.63
N ASP A 5 -6.25 -21.84 22.93
CA ASP A 5 -5.91 -20.44 22.67
C ASP A 5 -5.85 -20.27 21.14
N PRO A 6 -6.90 -19.73 20.50
CA PRO A 6 -6.81 -19.34 19.11
C PRO A 6 -6.13 -17.97 19.11
N ILE A 7 -4.81 -17.90 19.28
CA ILE A 7 -4.11 -16.70 18.86
C ILE A 7 -4.24 -16.67 17.34
N PRO A 8 -4.93 -15.70 16.71
CA PRO A 8 -4.87 -15.55 15.27
C PRO A 8 -3.41 -15.23 14.95
N LYS A 9 -2.67 -16.20 14.41
CA LYS A 9 -1.23 -16.04 14.13
C LYS A 9 -0.94 -15.21 12.89
N THR A 10 -1.94 -14.55 12.33
CA THR A 10 -1.73 -13.48 11.36
C THR A 10 -2.66 -12.32 11.70
N THR A 11 -2.11 -11.20 12.20
CA THR A 11 -2.82 -9.92 12.13
C THR A 11 -2.67 -9.40 10.71
N ASP A 12 -3.22 -10.15 9.74
CA ASP A 12 -3.33 -9.69 8.38
C ASP A 12 -4.54 -8.77 8.34
N TRP A 13 -4.32 -7.53 7.93
CA TRP A 13 -5.40 -6.55 7.78
C TRP A 13 -5.73 -6.42 6.31
N LYS A 14 -7.01 -6.38 5.98
CA LYS A 14 -7.48 -6.11 4.63
C LYS A 14 -8.44 -4.94 4.65
N GLY A 15 -8.49 -4.20 3.56
CA GLY A 15 -9.43 -3.11 3.39
C GLY A 15 -9.41 -2.59 1.97
N SER A 16 -10.04 -1.44 1.78
CA SER A 16 -10.03 -0.74 0.51
C SER A 16 -10.13 0.76 0.72
N PHE A 17 -9.72 1.51 -0.30
CA PHE A 17 -9.95 2.95 -0.42
C PHE A 17 -10.30 3.28 -1.86
N ASN A 18 -10.93 4.43 -2.08
CA ASN A 18 -11.23 4.91 -3.43
C ASN A 18 -10.18 5.91 -3.87
N TRP A 19 -9.64 5.70 -5.07
CA TRP A 19 -8.90 6.72 -5.79
C TRP A 19 -9.89 7.69 -6.43
N ASP A 20 -10.19 8.78 -5.71
CA ASP A 20 -11.09 9.84 -6.15
C ASP A 20 -10.40 10.69 -7.23
N THR A 21 -10.85 10.56 -8.47
CA THR A 21 -10.30 11.29 -9.62
C THR A 21 -10.58 12.79 -9.56
N SER A 22 -11.59 13.23 -8.82
CA SER A 22 -11.87 14.66 -8.62
C SER A 22 -10.88 15.32 -7.66
N ALA A 23 -10.32 14.56 -6.72
CA ALA A 23 -9.39 15.04 -5.70
C ALA A 23 -7.91 14.71 -6.01
N TYR A 24 -7.64 13.55 -6.61
CA TYR A 24 -6.31 12.94 -6.61
C TYR A 24 -5.64 12.85 -7.98
N THR A 25 -6.37 13.02 -9.08
CA THR A 25 -5.89 13.09 -10.49
C THR A 25 -4.49 12.46 -10.72
N ILE A 26 -3.46 13.31 -10.86
CA ILE A 26 -2.03 12.98 -11.02
C ILE A 26 -1.19 13.45 -9.82
N ALA A 27 -1.84 13.86 -8.74
CA ALA A 27 -1.16 14.35 -7.55
C ALA A 27 -0.64 13.17 -6.72
N GLU A 28 0.54 13.33 -6.12
CA GLU A 28 1.04 12.35 -5.15
C GLU A 28 0.18 12.43 -3.88
N GLN A 29 -0.39 11.30 -3.47
CA GLN A 29 -1.25 11.19 -2.30
C GLN A 29 -0.66 10.26 -1.26
N ASP A 30 -0.83 10.62 0.01
CA ASP A 30 -0.57 9.71 1.13
C ASP A 30 -1.71 8.70 1.27
N ILE A 31 -1.48 7.49 0.76
CA ILE A 31 -2.45 6.39 0.85
C ILE A 31 -2.38 5.66 2.20
N SER A 32 -1.29 5.82 2.96
CA SER A 32 -1.18 5.20 4.28
C SER A 32 -2.14 5.82 5.30
N ALA A 33 -2.52 7.08 5.12
CA ALA A 33 -3.58 7.74 5.88
C ALA A 33 -4.99 7.23 5.54
N LEU A 34 -5.17 6.61 4.38
CA LEU A 34 -6.45 6.05 3.93
C LEU A 34 -6.68 4.63 4.44
N PHE A 35 -5.66 4.00 5.03
CA PHE A 35 -5.80 2.66 5.60
C PHE A 35 -6.49 2.73 6.97
N SER A 36 -7.40 1.79 7.21
CA SER A 36 -8.08 1.64 8.51
C SER A 36 -7.11 1.42 9.67
N THR A 37 -5.95 0.81 9.38
CA THR A 37 -4.87 0.63 10.33
C THR A 37 -3.84 1.71 10.07
N ASN A 38 -3.71 2.64 11.01
CA ASN A 38 -2.73 3.72 10.88
C ASN A 38 -1.30 3.15 10.89
N LEU A 39 -0.69 3.05 9.71
CA LEU A 39 0.69 2.59 9.55
C LEU A 39 1.70 3.58 10.14
N ALA A 40 1.29 4.82 10.43
CA ALA A 40 2.17 5.83 11.01
C ALA A 40 2.59 5.54 12.46
N LEU A 41 1.92 4.60 13.16
CA LEU A 41 2.14 4.35 14.60
C LEU A 41 2.86 3.02 14.93
N ILE A 42 3.15 2.16 13.94
CA ILE A 42 3.44 0.75 14.25
C ILE A 42 4.95 0.46 14.28
N THR A 43 5.42 0.25 15.50
CA THR A 43 6.77 -0.16 15.93
C THR A 43 7.26 -1.51 15.36
N ARG A 44 8.55 -1.55 14.95
CA ARG A 44 9.52 -2.67 14.96
C ARG A 44 9.11 -4.05 14.40
N ARG A 45 8.29 -4.15 13.36
CA ARG A 45 8.05 -5.46 12.70
C ARG A 45 8.08 -5.31 11.19
N LYS A 46 8.57 -6.35 10.49
CA LYS A 46 8.58 -6.41 9.03
C LYS A 46 7.13 -6.56 8.56
N TYR A 47 6.66 -5.61 7.76
CA TYR A 47 5.33 -5.64 7.15
C TYR A 47 5.47 -5.65 5.64
N SER A 48 4.60 -6.37 4.96
CA SER A 48 4.44 -6.28 3.52
C SER A 48 3.05 -5.76 3.23
N VAL A 49 2.96 -4.66 2.48
CA VAL A 49 1.69 -4.13 1.97
C VAL A 49 1.49 -4.65 0.57
N LYS A 50 0.30 -5.17 0.29
CA LYS A 50 -0.11 -5.64 -1.02
C LYS A 50 -1.22 -4.73 -1.52
N LEU A 51 -1.09 -4.20 -2.72
CA LEU A 51 -2.12 -3.40 -3.38
C LEU A 51 -2.66 -4.13 -4.60
N ASP A 52 -3.95 -4.38 -4.59
CA ASP A 52 -4.67 -4.86 -5.76
C ASP A 52 -5.11 -3.65 -6.59
N LEU A 53 -4.49 -3.53 -7.75
CA LEU A 53 -4.72 -2.46 -8.73
C LEU A 53 -5.51 -2.95 -9.94
N THR A 54 -6.15 -4.12 -9.91
CA THR A 54 -6.89 -4.68 -11.06
C THR A 54 -8.02 -3.74 -11.51
N ASN A 55 -8.68 -3.04 -10.58
CA ASN A 55 -9.68 -2.01 -10.93
C ASN A 55 -9.07 -0.78 -11.60
N VAL A 56 -7.81 -0.44 -11.29
CA VAL A 56 -7.07 0.64 -11.96
C VAL A 56 -6.62 0.18 -13.35
N GLU A 57 -6.16 -1.06 -13.48
CA GLU A 57 -5.79 -1.66 -14.76
C GLU A 57 -6.95 -1.65 -15.77
N ALA A 58 -8.18 -1.91 -15.29
CA ALA A 58 -9.40 -1.91 -16.09
C ALA A 58 -9.73 -0.53 -16.69
N ASP A 59 -9.18 0.57 -16.14
CA ASP A 59 -9.33 1.90 -16.70
C ASP A 59 -8.48 2.05 -17.97
N ALA A 60 -9.12 2.41 -19.09
CA ALA A 60 -8.46 2.52 -20.38
C ALA A 60 -7.38 3.62 -20.41
N SER A 61 -7.52 4.66 -19.59
CA SER A 61 -6.56 5.75 -19.47
C SER A 61 -5.35 5.38 -18.63
N PHE A 62 -5.35 4.26 -17.90
CA PHE A 62 -4.21 3.86 -17.09
C PHE A 62 -2.95 3.59 -17.93
N VAL A 63 -1.83 4.20 -17.54
CA VAL A 63 -0.50 4.02 -18.14
C VAL A 63 0.48 3.48 -17.12
N SER A 64 0.67 4.22 -16.01
CA SER A 64 1.53 3.78 -14.92
C SER A 64 1.13 4.41 -13.58
N CYS A 65 1.46 3.72 -12.50
CA CYS A 65 1.31 4.18 -11.13
C CYS A 65 2.68 4.22 -10.45
N TYR A 66 3.00 5.31 -9.77
CA TYR A 66 4.20 5.46 -8.97
C TYR A 66 3.84 5.26 -7.51
N ILE A 67 4.53 4.35 -6.85
CA ILE A 67 4.39 4.09 -5.42
C ILE A 67 5.72 4.34 -4.75
N THR A 68 5.71 5.15 -3.71
CA THR A 68 6.91 5.48 -2.94
C THR A 68 6.67 5.17 -1.47
N VAL A 69 7.57 4.36 -0.89
CA VAL A 69 7.64 4.13 0.56
C VAL A 69 8.63 5.13 1.14
N LYS A 70 8.19 5.91 2.12
CA LYS A 70 8.97 6.96 2.76
C LYS A 70 9.07 6.71 4.25
N GLU A 71 10.26 6.92 4.80
CA GLU A 71 10.54 6.87 6.24
C GLU A 71 10.70 8.29 6.77
N LYS A 72 10.13 8.55 7.94
CA LYS A 72 10.24 9.85 8.60
C LYS A 72 11.67 10.06 9.12
N ILE A 73 12.25 11.21 8.82
CA ILE A 73 13.59 11.58 9.31
C ILE A 73 13.46 12.44 10.56
N ASP A 74 12.74 13.56 10.46
CA ASP A 74 12.48 14.50 11.54
C ASP A 74 11.20 15.29 11.25
N GLY A 75 10.56 15.86 12.26
CA GLY A 75 9.44 16.82 12.08
C GLY A 75 8.36 16.39 11.09
N THR A 76 8.34 17.01 9.91
CA THR A 76 7.48 16.69 8.76
C THR A 76 8.26 16.19 7.54
N ASN A 77 9.55 15.93 7.69
CA ASN A 77 10.45 15.51 6.62
C ASN A 77 10.49 13.98 6.50
N TYR A 78 10.40 13.51 5.26
CA TYR A 78 10.40 12.10 4.91
C TYR A 78 11.46 11.83 3.84
N ARG A 79 12.12 10.67 3.92
CA ARG A 79 13.03 10.14 2.91
C ARG A 79 12.41 8.94 2.23
N ALA A 80 12.41 8.93 0.90
CA ALA A 80 12.06 7.74 0.15
C ALA A 80 13.10 6.63 0.38
N ILE A 81 12.63 5.47 0.82
CA ILE A 81 13.42 4.26 1.06
C ILE A 81 13.16 3.19 0.01
N ASP A 82 11.99 3.20 -0.63
CA ASP A 82 11.67 2.36 -1.79
C ASP A 82 10.80 3.15 -2.79
N ARG A 83 10.95 2.82 -4.08
CA ARG A 83 10.17 3.40 -5.18
C ARG A 83 9.88 2.32 -6.20
N LYS A 84 8.62 2.20 -6.59
CA LYS A 84 8.20 1.31 -7.67
C LYS A 84 7.36 2.05 -8.69
N THR A 85 7.62 1.76 -9.95
CA THR A 85 6.76 2.13 -11.06
C THR A 85 6.00 0.87 -11.45
N ILE A 86 4.68 0.94 -11.40
CA ILE A 86 3.78 -0.16 -11.74
C ILE A 86 3.20 0.13 -13.11
N LEU A 87 3.46 -0.76 -14.06
CA LEU A 87 2.86 -0.76 -15.39
C LEU A 87 1.66 -1.72 -15.40
N ARG A 88 0.83 -1.64 -16.44
CA ARG A 88 -0.33 -2.53 -16.60
C ARG A 88 0.06 -4.02 -16.54
N ALA A 89 1.14 -4.40 -17.22
CA ALA A 89 1.64 -5.77 -17.24
C ALA A 89 2.07 -6.28 -15.84
N ASP A 90 2.51 -5.39 -14.95
CA ASP A 90 2.87 -5.76 -13.58
C ASP A 90 1.62 -6.09 -12.75
N ILE A 91 0.50 -5.41 -13.02
CA ILE A 91 -0.79 -5.65 -12.34
C ILE A 91 -1.34 -7.01 -12.74
N GLU A 92 -1.43 -7.30 -14.04
CA GLU A 92 -1.89 -8.60 -14.55
C GLU A 92 -1.06 -9.76 -13.96
N ALA A 93 0.26 -9.61 -13.93
CA ALA A 93 1.18 -10.61 -13.40
C ALA A 93 1.06 -10.84 -11.88
N ASN A 94 0.47 -9.90 -11.14
CA ASN A 94 0.36 -9.94 -9.68
C ASN A 94 -1.08 -9.77 -9.17
N ALA A 95 -2.10 -10.00 -10.01
CA ALA A 95 -3.52 -9.76 -9.69
C ALA A 95 -3.94 -10.41 -8.35
N GLU A 96 -3.41 -11.59 -8.03
CA GLU A 96 -3.41 -12.13 -6.67
C GLU A 96 -1.97 -12.50 -6.28
N PRO A 97 -1.43 -12.02 -5.13
CA PRO A 97 -2.11 -11.35 -4.02
C PRO A 97 -2.13 -9.80 -4.10
N GLY A 98 -1.85 -9.21 -5.26
CA GLY A 98 -1.61 -7.78 -5.44
C GLY A 98 -0.11 -7.44 -5.48
N ILE A 99 0.21 -6.20 -5.88
CA ILE A 99 1.58 -5.68 -5.93
C ILE A 99 2.12 -5.53 -4.51
N VAL A 100 3.23 -6.21 -4.20
CA VAL A 100 3.83 -6.23 -2.87
C VAL A 100 4.86 -5.10 -2.70
N PHE A 101 4.85 -4.45 -1.54
CA PHE A 101 5.85 -3.49 -1.09
C PHE A 101 6.29 -3.85 0.33
N ASP A 102 7.60 -4.07 0.50
CA ASP A 102 8.16 -4.46 1.78
C ASP A 102 8.57 -3.23 2.58
N ILE A 103 8.21 -3.23 3.86
CA ILE A 103 8.64 -2.22 4.82
C ILE A 103 9.80 -2.82 5.63
N PRO A 104 10.99 -2.19 5.62
CA PRO A 104 12.13 -2.66 6.41
C PRO A 104 11.79 -2.75 7.90
N ALA A 105 12.26 -3.80 8.58
CA ALA A 105 11.93 -4.08 9.98
C ALA A 105 12.41 -2.98 10.98
N THR A 106 13.43 -2.21 10.59
CA THR A 106 13.98 -1.12 11.39
C THR A 106 13.30 0.23 11.14
N SER A 107 12.38 0.29 10.18
CA SER A 107 11.75 1.55 9.81
C SER A 107 10.59 1.93 10.72
N GLU A 108 10.49 3.21 11.02
CA GLU A 108 9.46 3.78 11.89
C GLU A 108 8.76 4.95 11.18
N ASN A 109 7.48 5.17 11.49
CA ASN A 109 6.66 6.25 10.93
C ASN A 109 6.67 6.24 9.38
N ILE A 110 6.33 5.09 8.79
CA ILE A 110 6.30 4.94 7.34
C ILE A 110 5.11 5.67 6.74
N GLN A 111 5.37 6.37 5.65
CA GLN A 111 4.37 6.94 4.77
C GLN A 111 4.43 6.21 3.42
N ILE A 112 3.29 5.72 2.94
CA ILE A 112 3.18 5.14 1.59
C ILE A 112 2.42 6.14 0.75
N THR A 113 3.03 6.56 -0.34
CA THR A 113 2.44 7.49 -1.29
C THR A 113 2.21 6.84 -2.64
N MET A 114 1.15 7.27 -3.31
CA MET A 114 0.77 6.79 -4.64
C MET A 114 0.47 7.98 -5.56
N GLN A 115 0.82 7.84 -6.84
CA GLN A 115 0.60 8.85 -7.87
C GLN A 115 0.33 8.18 -9.22
N MET A 116 -0.73 8.57 -9.92
CA MET A 116 -0.94 8.15 -11.31
C MET A 116 -0.15 9.04 -12.27
N SER A 117 0.45 8.47 -13.31
CA SER A 117 1.15 9.26 -14.34
C SER A 117 0.19 10.07 -15.23
N VAL A 118 -1.05 9.61 -15.32
CA VAL A 118 -2.16 10.23 -16.05
C VAL A 118 -3.42 10.09 -15.21
N ALA A 119 -4.36 11.03 -15.34
CA ALA A 119 -5.62 10.93 -14.64
C ALA A 119 -6.41 9.71 -15.17
N LEU A 120 -6.99 8.94 -14.26
CA LEU A 120 -7.94 7.88 -14.62
C LEU A 120 -9.23 8.52 -15.18
N ALA A 121 -9.97 7.77 -16.01
CA ALA A 121 -11.24 8.22 -16.56
C ALA A 121 -12.37 8.17 -15.53
N GLY A 122 -12.25 7.34 -14.49
CA GLY A 122 -13.19 7.28 -13.37
C GLY A 122 -12.53 6.85 -12.07
N ASP A 123 -13.30 6.97 -10.99
CA ASP A 123 -12.85 6.55 -9.66
C ASP A 123 -12.60 5.04 -9.63
N ALA A 124 -11.56 4.64 -8.91
CA ALA A 124 -11.18 3.24 -8.79
C ALA A 124 -11.09 2.82 -7.32
N THR A 125 -11.77 1.74 -6.95
CA THR A 125 -11.60 1.10 -5.65
C THR A 125 -10.32 0.28 -5.65
N ILE A 126 -9.42 0.53 -4.71
CA ILE A 126 -8.15 -0.19 -4.55
C ILE A 126 -8.22 -1.01 -3.27
N TYR A 127 -8.00 -2.31 -3.39
CA TYR A 127 -7.94 -3.18 -2.22
C TYR A 127 -6.50 -3.26 -1.70
N TYR A 128 -6.35 -3.36 -0.39
CA TYR A 128 -5.06 -3.57 0.23
C TYR A 128 -5.10 -4.74 1.21
N ALA A 129 -3.95 -5.39 1.35
CA ALA A 129 -3.67 -6.31 2.43
C ALA A 129 -2.35 -5.93 3.09
N VAL A 130 -2.32 -5.78 4.41
CA VAL A 130 -1.10 -5.57 5.19
C VAL A 130 -0.83 -6.88 5.92
N VAL A 131 0.26 -7.54 5.53
CA VAL A 131 0.71 -8.79 6.12
C VAL A 131 1.82 -8.49 7.09
N LYS A 132 1.70 -9.00 8.30
CA LYS A 132 2.74 -8.91 9.32
C LYS A 132 3.62 -10.14 9.21
N GLU A 133 4.84 -9.96 8.73
CA GLU A 133 5.78 -11.07 8.69
C GLU A 133 6.23 -11.39 10.13
N HIS A 134 6.25 -12.68 10.46
CA HIS A 134 6.91 -13.13 11.69
C HIS A 134 8.41 -12.83 11.53
N LEU A 135 8.97 -12.08 12.48
CA LEU A 135 10.42 -12.08 12.70
C LEU A 135 10.75 -13.51 13.17
N GLU A 136 11.40 -14.29 12.30
CA GLU A 136 12.03 -15.56 12.67
C GLU A 136 13.15 -15.34 13.70
#